data_AF-A0A973UYJ0-F1
#
_entry.id   AF-A0A973UYJ0-F1
#
_cell.length_a   1.000
_cell.length_b   1.000
_cell.length_c   1.000
_cell.angle_alpha   90.00
_cell.angle_beta   90.00
_cell.angle_gamma   90.00
#
_symmetry.space_group_name_H-M   'P 1'
#
loop_
_entity.id
_entity.type
_entity.pdbx_description
1 polymer ?
#
loop_
_entity_poly.entity_id
_entity_poly.type
_entity_poly.pdbx_seq_one_letter_code
_entity_poly.pdbx_strand_id
1 'polypeptide(L)'
;MQATPQQPPLRTFQLLFGNVTFALVLFTILVSVMLPIEWTSDPLFLVAAALGVVSPALALTAGRIQPLPLTLPADEAQTQGVARFRTALFLRMVVIEFPVLLAMAFAFVLDTAVPVLVNAVIAIPLMVMFVFPTRRTVQDAEGKLDAGGARSQLSAYFGLG
;
A
#
# COMPACT_ATOMS: atom_id res chain seq x y z
N MET A 1 35.89 -13.90 6.80
CA MET A 1 34.44 -13.96 6.51
C MET A 1 34.02 -12.61 5.99
N GLN A 2 33.80 -12.46 4.68
CA GLN A 2 33.39 -11.19 4.09
C GLN A 2 31.90 -10.99 4.40
N ALA A 3 31.57 -9.92 5.11
CA ALA A 3 30.19 -9.54 5.36
C ALA A 3 29.52 -9.26 4.01
N THR A 4 28.54 -10.07 3.62
CA THR A 4 27.67 -9.79 2.48
C THR A 4 27.11 -8.38 2.64
N PRO A 5 27.22 -7.48 1.65
CA PRO A 5 26.60 -6.17 1.73
C PRO A 5 25.10 -6.39 1.92
N GLN A 6 24.58 -6.13 3.14
CA GLN A 6 23.14 -6.14 3.38
C GLN A 6 22.56 -5.09 2.44
N GLN A 7 21.74 -5.53 1.48
CA GLN A 7 21.06 -4.62 0.55
C GLN A 7 20.32 -3.55 1.38
N PRO A 8 20.37 -2.27 0.97
CA PRO A 8 19.71 -1.21 1.70
C PRO A 8 18.22 -1.57 1.81
N PRO A 9 17.67 -1.69 3.04
CA PRO A 9 16.37 -2.29 3.28
C PRO A 9 15.25 -1.61 2.49
N LEU A 10 15.42 -0.33 2.16
CA LEU A 10 14.47 0.44 1.36
C LEU A 10 14.29 -0.09 -0.07
N ARG A 11 15.37 -0.51 -0.75
CA ARG A 11 15.27 -1.04 -2.12
C ARG A 11 14.49 -2.33 -2.16
N THR A 12 14.70 -3.20 -1.17
CA THR A 12 13.91 -4.43 -1.03
C THR A 12 12.44 -4.12 -0.87
N PHE A 13 12.07 -3.14 -0.03
CA PHE A 13 10.69 -2.69 0.10
C PHE A 13 10.12 -2.12 -1.21
N GLN A 14 10.86 -1.26 -1.90
CA GLN A 14 10.45 -0.71 -3.19
C GLN A 14 10.21 -1.80 -4.24
N LEU A 15 11.06 -2.82 -4.29
CA LEU A 15 10.88 -3.96 -5.17
C LEU A 15 9.63 -4.77 -4.82
N LEU A 16 9.39 -5.05 -3.53
CA LEU A 16 8.20 -5.79 -3.10
C LEU A 16 6.91 -5.05 -3.47
N PHE A 17 6.78 -3.77 -3.09
CA PHE A 17 5.59 -2.99 -3.41
C PHE A 17 5.47 -2.68 -4.91
N GLY A 18 6.59 -2.51 -5.60
CA GLY A 18 6.64 -2.36 -7.05
C GLY A 18 6.12 -3.61 -7.76
N ASN A 19 6.54 -4.80 -7.32
CA ASN A 19 6.07 -6.07 -7.88
C ASN A 19 4.57 -6.28 -7.68
N VAL A 20 4.04 -5.96 -6.49
CA VAL A 20 2.60 -6.06 -6.22
C VAL A 20 1.81 -5.09 -7.10
N THR A 21 2.25 -3.84 -7.20
CA THR A 21 1.61 -2.83 -8.06
C THR A 21 1.65 -3.26 -9.53
N PHE A 22 2.78 -3.79 -9.99
CA PHE A 22 2.93 -4.30 -11.35
C PHE A 22 2.02 -5.49 -11.63
N ALA A 23 1.92 -6.45 -10.69
CA ALA A 23 1.02 -7.58 -10.81
C ALA A 23 -0.44 -7.13 -10.97
N LEU A 24 -0.87 -6.14 -10.17
CA LEU A 24 -2.21 -5.56 -10.28
C LEU A 24 -2.49 -4.97 -11.66
N VAL A 25 -1.52 -4.23 -12.23
CA VAL A 25 -1.62 -3.69 -13.60
C VAL A 25 -1.72 -4.83 -14.62
N LEU A 26 -0.85 -5.83 -14.51
CA LEU A 26 -0.83 -6.98 -15.42
C LEU A 26 -2.14 -7.75 -15.40
N PHE A 27 -2.68 -8.06 -14.22
CA PHE A 27 -3.97 -8.74 -14.08
C PHE A 27 -5.14 -7.91 -14.61
N THR A 28 -5.11 -6.60 -14.39
CA THR A 28 -6.10 -5.68 -14.95
C THR A 28 -6.10 -5.75 -16.48
N ILE A 29 -4.92 -5.70 -17.10
CA ILE A 29 -4.78 -5.82 -18.56
C ILE A 29 -5.28 -7.19 -19.04
N LEU A 30 -4.86 -8.26 -18.37
CA LEU A 30 -5.24 -9.63 -18.74
C LEU A 30 -6.75 -9.81 -18.72
N VAL A 31 -7.44 -9.38 -17.66
CA VAL A 31 -8.90 -9.48 -17.60
C VAL A 31 -9.60 -8.58 -18.62
N SER A 32 -9.04 -7.41 -18.93
CA SER A 32 -9.55 -6.54 -19.99
C SER A 32 -9.43 -7.12 -21.39
N VAL A 33 -8.49 -8.06 -21.61
CA VAL A 33 -8.34 -8.80 -22.86
C VAL A 33 -9.25 -10.04 -22.88
N MET A 34 -9.51 -10.66 -21.73
CA MET A 34 -10.31 -11.89 -21.63
C MET A 34 -11.82 -11.66 -21.64
N LEU A 35 -12.29 -10.52 -21.11
CA LEU A 35 -13.72 -10.20 -20.97
C LEU A 35 -14.09 -8.96 -21.81
N PRO A 36 -15.35 -8.86 -22.27
CA PRO A 36 -15.81 -7.67 -22.96
C PRO A 36 -15.84 -6.45 -22.03
N ILE A 37 -15.78 -5.26 -22.62
CA ILE A 37 -15.84 -3.99 -21.90
C ILE A 37 -17.23 -3.39 -22.13
N GLU A 38 -18.20 -3.91 -21.37
CA GLU A 38 -19.60 -3.50 -21.46
C GLU A 38 -20.11 -3.04 -20.10
N TRP A 39 -20.78 -1.90 -20.07
CA TRP A 39 -21.36 -1.38 -18.84
C TRP A 39 -22.59 -2.19 -18.46
N THR A 40 -22.71 -2.52 -17.18
CA THR A 40 -23.83 -3.26 -16.62
C THR A 40 -24.53 -2.46 -15.53
N SER A 41 -25.83 -2.67 -15.36
CA SER A 41 -26.63 -2.12 -14.27
C SER A 41 -26.79 -3.09 -13.11
N ASP A 42 -26.05 -4.22 -13.12
CA ASP A 42 -26.12 -5.21 -12.05
C ASP A 42 -25.75 -4.61 -10.68
N PRO A 43 -26.49 -4.89 -9.60
CA PRO A 43 -26.17 -4.41 -8.26
C PRO A 43 -24.74 -4.73 -7.79
N LEU A 44 -24.17 -5.86 -8.22
CA LEU A 44 -22.79 -6.23 -7.89
C LEU A 44 -21.77 -5.24 -8.45
N PHE A 45 -22.02 -4.69 -9.65
CA PHE A 45 -21.19 -3.63 -10.20
C PHE A 45 -21.22 -2.38 -9.33
N LEU A 46 -22.40 -1.99 -8.83
CA LEU A 46 -22.53 -0.83 -7.94
C LEU A 46 -21.76 -1.03 -6.62
N VAL A 47 -21.82 -2.25 -6.05
CA VAL A 47 -21.02 -2.61 -4.86
C VAL A 47 -19.52 -2.51 -5.15
N ALA A 48 -19.08 -3.07 -6.29
CA ALA A 48 -17.67 -3.01 -6.71
C ALA A 48 -17.18 -1.57 -6.88
N ALA A 49 -17.97 -0.73 -7.56
CA ALA A 49 -17.65 0.66 -7.79
C ALA A 49 -17.63 1.46 -6.47
N ALA A 50 -18.60 1.24 -5.59
CA ALA A 50 -18.66 1.89 -4.29
C ALA A 50 -17.43 1.58 -3.41
N LEU A 51 -16.97 0.32 -3.40
CA LEU A 51 -15.76 -0.06 -2.68
C LEU A 51 -14.52 0.65 -3.22
N GLY A 52 -14.38 0.73 -4.55
CA GLY A 52 -13.31 1.49 -5.19
C GLY A 52 -13.33 2.97 -4.81
N VAL A 53 -14.51 3.60 -4.81
CA VAL A 53 -14.68 5.02 -4.46
C VAL A 53 -14.42 5.30 -2.98
N VAL A 54 -14.73 4.35 -2.08
CA VAL A 54 -14.52 4.50 -0.62
C VAL A 54 -13.07 4.20 -0.23
N SER A 55 -12.34 3.40 -1.01
CA SER A 55 -10.95 3.02 -0.74
C SER A 55 -9.97 4.18 -0.49
N PRO A 56 -10.02 5.34 -1.16
CA PRO A 56 -9.09 6.45 -0.89
C PRO A 56 -9.32 7.03 0.51
N ALA A 57 -10.58 7.19 0.93
CA ALA A 57 -10.92 7.70 2.25
C ALA A 57 -10.46 6.73 3.36
N LEU A 58 -10.61 5.43 3.12
CA LEU A 58 -10.08 4.40 4.01
C LEU A 58 -8.55 4.39 4.01
N ALA A 59 -7.88 4.57 2.87
CA ALA A 59 -6.41 4.59 2.80
C ALA A 59 -5.80 5.74 3.60
N LEU A 60 -6.51 6.87 3.72
CA LEU A 60 -6.08 8.01 4.55
C LEU A 60 -6.17 7.73 6.06
N THR A 61 -7.10 6.87 6.48
CA THR A 61 -7.26 6.48 7.89
C THR A 61 -6.48 5.21 8.23
N ALA A 62 -6.29 4.33 7.26
CA ALA A 62 -5.50 3.12 7.37
C ALA A 62 -4.01 3.43 7.52
N GLY A 63 -3.35 2.72 8.43
CA GLY A 63 -1.93 2.92 8.69
C GLY A 63 -1.61 4.32 9.26
N ARG A 64 -2.49 4.85 10.13
CA ARG A 64 -2.12 5.95 11.01
C ARG A 64 -1.02 5.48 11.95
N ILE A 65 0.14 6.12 11.83
CA ILE A 65 1.29 5.83 12.66
C ILE A 65 1.09 6.51 14.01
N GLN A 66 1.02 5.72 15.07
CA GLN A 66 0.94 6.23 16.42
C GLN A 66 2.34 6.65 16.91
N PRO A 67 2.45 7.78 17.63
CA PRO A 67 3.71 8.21 18.22
C PRO A 67 4.29 7.16 19.19
N LEU A 68 5.61 7.11 19.30
CA LEU A 68 6.32 6.27 20.26
C LEU A 68 6.50 7.05 21.58
N PRO A 69 6.16 6.45 22.74
CA PRO A 69 6.35 7.10 24.03
C PRO A 69 7.84 7.32 24.33
N LEU A 70 8.18 8.48 24.91
CA LEU A 70 9.53 8.84 25.35
C LEU A 70 10.20 7.81 26.28
N THR A 71 9.42 7.01 27.00
CA THR A 71 9.92 6.01 27.94
C THR A 71 10.54 4.79 27.26
N LEU A 72 10.44 4.66 25.94
CA LEU A 72 11.03 3.55 25.20
C LEU A 72 12.56 3.65 25.13
N PRO A 73 13.28 2.55 25.44
CA PRO A 73 14.69 2.41 25.10
C PRO A 73 14.95 2.65 23.60
N ALA A 74 16.12 3.17 23.25
CA ALA A 74 16.41 3.61 21.87
C ALA A 74 16.42 2.46 20.84
N ASP A 75 16.93 1.29 21.24
CA ASP A 75 16.95 0.06 20.45
C ASP A 75 15.53 -0.51 20.24
N GLU A 76 14.70 -0.46 21.27
CA GLU A 76 13.29 -0.83 21.17
C GLU A 76 12.50 0.18 20.31
N ALA A 77 12.77 1.48 20.45
CA ALA A 77 12.13 2.53 19.68
C ALA A 77 12.37 2.38 18.17
N GLN A 78 13.60 2.03 17.77
CA GLN A 78 13.92 1.77 16.37
C GLN A 78 13.17 0.54 15.85
N THR A 79 13.22 -0.58 16.59
CA THR A 79 12.55 -1.83 16.18
C THR A 79 11.04 -1.65 16.06
N GLN A 80 10.41 -0.99 17.04
CA GLN A 80 8.99 -0.69 17.03
C GLN A 80 8.62 0.33 15.94
N GLY A 81 9.47 1.33 15.69
CA GLY A 81 9.28 2.30 14.62
C GLY A 81 9.24 1.64 13.24
N VAL A 82 10.20 0.75 12.96
CA VAL A 82 10.24 -0.04 11.72
C VAL A 82 9.01 -0.94 11.59
N ALA A 83 8.61 -1.62 12.67
CA ALA A 83 7.42 -2.47 12.67
C ALA A 83 6.15 -1.67 12.37
N ARG A 84 5.92 -0.55 13.07
CA ARG A 84 4.75 0.32 12.86
C ARG A 84 4.72 0.90 11.44
N PHE A 85 5.86 1.32 10.91
CA PHE A 85 5.96 1.80 9.53
C PHE A 85 5.57 0.71 8.52
N ARG A 86 6.11 -0.51 8.67
CA ARG A 86 5.76 -1.65 7.80
C ARG A 86 4.27 -1.98 7.89
N THR A 87 3.74 -2.12 9.10
CA THR A 87 2.31 -2.38 9.32
C THR A 87 1.44 -1.30 8.68
N ALA A 88 1.81 -0.03 8.81
CA ALA A 88 1.07 1.06 8.20
C ALA A 88 1.05 0.99 6.67
N LEU A 89 2.19 0.70 6.03
CA LEU A 89 2.25 0.53 4.57
C LEU A 89 1.43 -0.69 4.10
N PHE A 90 1.56 -1.83 4.77
CA PHE A 90 0.79 -3.03 4.44
C PHE A 90 -0.72 -2.81 4.59
N LEU A 91 -1.17 -2.14 5.65
CA LEU A 91 -2.59 -1.84 5.83
C LEU A 91 -3.12 -0.94 4.71
N ARG A 92 -2.36 0.08 4.31
CA ARG A 92 -2.75 0.93 3.17
C ARG A 92 -2.83 0.14 1.88
N MET A 93 -1.83 -0.71 1.62
CA MET A 93 -1.81 -1.59 0.46
C MET A 93 -3.06 -2.45 0.39
N VAL A 94 -3.38 -3.18 1.47
CA VAL A 94 -4.56 -4.06 1.51
C VAL A 94 -5.86 -3.28 1.30
N VAL A 95 -6.00 -2.10 1.92
CA VAL A 95 -7.20 -1.27 1.76
C VAL A 95 -7.39 -0.78 0.33
N ILE A 96 -6.29 -0.51 -0.39
CA ILE A 96 -6.31 -0.05 -1.78
C ILE A 96 -6.50 -1.22 -2.76
N GLU A 97 -5.83 -2.35 -2.51
CA GLU A 97 -5.80 -3.51 -3.41
C GLU A 97 -7.04 -4.38 -3.29
N PHE A 98 -7.59 -4.55 -2.08
CA PHE A 98 -8.72 -5.44 -1.83
C PHE A 98 -9.95 -5.16 -2.71
N PRO A 99 -10.38 -3.90 -2.92
CA PRO A 99 -11.47 -3.59 -3.86
C PRO A 99 -11.20 -4.06 -5.29
N VAL A 100 -9.96 -4.00 -5.77
CA VAL A 100 -9.58 -4.46 -7.11
C VAL A 100 -9.68 -5.98 -7.20
N LEU A 101 -9.19 -6.70 -6.20
CA LEU A 101 -9.29 -8.17 -6.15
C LEU A 101 -10.74 -8.64 -6.10
N LEU A 102 -11.59 -7.94 -5.33
CA LEU A 102 -13.01 -8.26 -5.28
C LEU A 102 -13.72 -7.92 -6.61
N ALA A 103 -13.39 -6.77 -7.20
CA ALA A 103 -13.88 -6.40 -8.53
C ALA A 103 -13.45 -7.40 -9.61
N MET A 104 -12.27 -8.03 -9.46
CA MET A 104 -11.80 -9.12 -10.32
C MET A 104 -12.73 -10.33 -10.25
N ALA A 105 -13.11 -10.76 -9.05
CA ALA A 105 -14.07 -11.85 -8.90
C ALA A 105 -15.43 -11.49 -9.52
N PHE A 106 -15.91 -10.27 -9.32
CA PHE A 106 -17.17 -9.81 -9.90
C PHE A 106 -17.12 -9.67 -11.42
N ALA A 107 -15.97 -9.35 -12.01
CA ALA A 107 -15.84 -9.28 -13.47
C ALA A 107 -16.17 -10.62 -14.14
N PHE A 108 -15.74 -11.74 -13.55
CA PHE A 108 -16.09 -13.08 -14.05
C PHE A 108 -17.55 -13.47 -13.80
N VAL A 109 -18.20 -12.94 -12.77
CA VAL A 109 -19.62 -13.20 -12.50
C VAL A 109 -20.52 -12.40 -13.45
N LEU A 110 -20.09 -11.18 -13.80
CA LEU A 110 -20.84 -10.25 -14.64
C LEU A 110 -20.47 -10.35 -16.12
N ASP A 111 -19.53 -11.23 -16.47
CA ASP A 111 -18.95 -11.37 -17.81
C ASP A 111 -18.50 -10.03 -18.43
N THR A 112 -17.93 -9.12 -17.62
CA THR A 112 -17.42 -7.82 -18.08
C THR A 112 -16.19 -7.36 -17.30
N ALA A 113 -15.22 -6.75 -17.98
CA ALA A 113 -14.01 -6.20 -17.35
C ALA A 113 -14.22 -4.86 -16.63
N VAL A 114 -15.38 -4.21 -16.83
CA VAL A 114 -15.64 -2.85 -16.31
C VAL A 114 -15.44 -2.69 -14.80
N PRO A 115 -15.89 -3.61 -13.91
CA PRO A 115 -15.65 -3.48 -12.47
C PRO A 115 -14.16 -3.37 -12.11
N VAL A 116 -13.32 -4.17 -12.78
CA VAL A 116 -11.87 -4.19 -12.56
C VAL A 116 -11.24 -2.90 -13.05
N LEU A 117 -11.60 -2.44 -14.24
CA LEU A 117 -11.07 -1.20 -14.83
C LEU A 117 -11.35 0.02 -13.94
N VAL A 118 -12.59 0.16 -13.46
CA VAL A 118 -12.99 1.26 -12.57
C VAL A 118 -12.14 1.24 -11.29
N ASN A 119 -11.99 0.08 -10.66
CA ASN A 119 -11.22 -0.05 -9.43
C ASN A 119 -9.71 0.13 -9.66
N ALA A 120 -9.16 -0.42 -10.74
CA ALA A 120 -7.74 -0.32 -11.07
C ALA A 120 -7.32 1.12 -11.36
N VAL A 121 -8.14 1.89 -12.09
CA VAL A 121 -7.90 3.32 -12.35
C VAL A 121 -7.78 4.14 -11.05
N ILE A 122 -8.49 3.74 -9.99
CA ILE A 122 -8.40 4.39 -8.68
C ILE A 122 -7.20 3.84 -7.90
N ALA A 123 -7.05 2.52 -7.84
CA ALA A 123 -6.07 1.85 -6.99
C ALA A 123 -4.63 2.08 -7.44
N ILE A 124 -4.34 2.07 -8.75
CA ILE A 124 -2.98 2.22 -9.28
C ILE A 124 -2.36 3.57 -8.83
N PRO A 125 -3.00 4.74 -9.05
CA PRO A 125 -2.50 6.00 -8.51
C PRO A 125 -2.32 5.98 -6.99
N LEU A 126 -3.26 5.38 -6.24
CA LEU A 126 -3.17 5.32 -4.78
C LEU A 126 -2.00 4.45 -4.31
N MET A 127 -1.72 3.33 -4.97
CA MET A 127 -0.55 2.50 -4.66
C MET A 127 0.74 3.29 -4.85
N VAL A 128 0.87 4.01 -5.97
CA VAL A 128 2.04 4.86 -6.25
C VAL A 128 2.18 5.98 -5.23
N MET A 129 1.08 6.62 -4.83
CA MET A 129 1.10 7.77 -3.91
C MET A 129 1.27 7.40 -2.43
N PHE A 130 0.60 6.35 -1.95
CA PHE A 130 0.47 6.06 -0.52
C PHE A 130 1.24 4.84 -0.04
N VAL A 131 1.57 3.91 -0.94
CA VAL A 131 2.18 2.62 -0.61
C VAL A 131 3.64 2.57 -1.04
N PHE A 132 4.02 3.29 -2.10
CA PHE A 132 5.40 3.29 -2.57
C PHE A 132 6.34 3.97 -1.55
N PRO A 133 7.33 3.25 -1.00
CA PRO A 133 8.19 3.77 0.05
C PRO A 133 9.24 4.71 -0.56
N THR A 134 9.01 6.01 -0.43
CA THR A 134 9.95 7.07 -0.83
C THR A 134 10.70 7.61 0.37
N ARG A 135 11.79 8.36 0.13
CA ARG A 135 12.51 9.08 1.20
C ARG A 135 11.58 9.99 2.00
N ARG A 136 10.69 10.71 1.30
CA ARG A 136 9.69 11.59 1.92
C ARG A 136 8.74 10.82 2.82
N THR A 137 8.23 9.67 2.36
CA THR A 137 7.33 8.82 3.15
C THR A 137 8.00 8.31 4.43
N VAL A 138 9.30 7.98 4.38
CA VAL A 138 10.08 7.56 5.56
C VAL A 138 10.27 8.73 6.53
N GLN A 139 10.66 9.90 6.05
CA GLN A 139 10.85 11.10 6.89
C GLN A 139 9.54 11.56 7.55
N ASP A 140 8.44 11.57 6.80
CA ASP A 140 7.12 11.90 7.32
C ASP A 140 6.65 10.89 8.38
N ALA A 141 7.03 9.61 8.22
CA ALA A 141 6.74 8.57 9.21
C ALA A 141 7.60 8.71 10.47
N GLU A 142 8.89 9.02 10.32
CA GLU A 142 9.80 9.29 11.43
C GLU A 142 9.30 10.46 12.28
N GLY A 143 8.91 11.58 11.65
CA GLY A 143 8.36 12.72 12.38
C GLY A 143 7.08 12.38 13.16
N LYS A 144 6.24 11.47 12.65
CA LYS A 144 5.03 11.00 13.36
C LYS A 144 5.34 10.06 14.51
N LEU A 145 6.33 9.17 14.35
CA LEU A 145 6.80 8.28 15.41
C LEU A 145 7.44 9.09 16.54
N ASP A 146 8.28 10.07 16.18
CA ASP A 146 9.08 10.83 17.13
C ASP A 146 8.28 11.95 17.83
N ALA A 147 7.04 12.21 17.37
CA ALA A 147 6.13 13.18 18.01
C ALA A 147 5.82 12.86 19.49
N GLY A 148 6.04 11.63 19.94
CA GLY A 148 5.86 11.20 21.33
C GLY A 148 7.10 11.34 22.21
N GLY A 149 8.20 11.89 21.65
CA GLY A 149 9.45 12.19 22.35
C GLY A 149 10.55 11.15 22.20
N ALA A 150 10.23 9.91 21.82
CA ALA A 150 11.24 8.92 21.47
C ALA A 150 11.91 9.26 20.12
N ARG A 151 13.09 8.70 19.86
CA ARG A 151 13.76 8.80 18.55
C ARG A 151 13.82 7.44 17.89
N SER A 152 13.02 7.25 16.84
CA SER A 152 12.96 5.99 16.08
C SER A 152 14.16 5.78 15.16
N GLN A 153 14.85 6.86 14.74
CA GLN A 153 15.97 6.81 13.80
C GLN A 153 15.62 6.03 12.52
N LEU A 154 14.37 6.17 12.06
CA LEU A 154 13.82 5.40 10.95
C LEU A 154 14.57 5.71 9.65
N SER A 155 14.92 6.97 9.39
CA SER A 155 15.70 7.33 8.21
C SER A 155 17.10 6.71 8.23
N ALA A 156 17.76 6.68 9.40
CA ALA A 156 19.08 6.05 9.55
C ALA A 156 19.00 4.54 9.28
N TYR A 157 17.96 3.85 9.77
CA TYR A 157 17.73 2.43 9.50
C TYR A 157 17.62 2.13 7.98
N PHE A 158 17.00 3.03 7.22
CA PHE A 158 16.87 2.90 5.77
C PHE A 158 18.06 3.44 4.96
N GLY A 159 19.12 3.90 5.62
CA GLY A 159 20.31 4.47 4.97
C GLY A 159 20.05 5.83 4.31
N LEU A 160 19.13 6.62 4.89
CA LEU A 160 18.75 7.95 4.43
C LEU A 160 19.26 9.09 5.34
N GLY A 161 19.93 8.74 6.44
CA GLY A 161 20.52 9.67 7.40
C GLY A 161 21.94 10.09 7.04
#